data_AF-A0AA43PFA4-F1
#
_entry.id   AF-A0AA43PFA4-F1
#
_cell.length_a   1.000
_cell.length_b   1.000
_cell.length_c   1.000
_cell.angle_alpha   90.00
_cell.angle_beta   90.00
_cell.angle_gamma   90.00
#
_symmetry.space_group_name_H-M   'P 1'
#
loop_
_entity.id
_entity.type
_entity.pdbx_description
1 polymer ?
#
loop_
_entity_poly.entity_id
_entity_poly.type
_entity_poly.pdbx_seq_one_letter_code
_entity_poly.pdbx_strand_id
1 'polypeptide(L)' 'MKLKSISLNHVQLPMKFNFKTAKGELKLRDTIIIIAEDENGQRGYGECVSFTTPFYTQETFESSW' A
#
# COMPACT_ATOMS: atom_id res chain seq x y z
N MET A 1 -10.38 -22.30 -5.15
CA MET A 1 -9.74 -21.49 -4.10
C MET A 1 -10.82 -20.70 -3.39
N LYS A 2 -10.98 -20.88 -2.08
CA LYS A 2 -11.94 -20.13 -1.25
C LYS A 2 -11.17 -19.35 -0.19
N LEU A 3 -11.34 -18.03 -0.18
CA LEU A 3 -10.68 -17.16 0.79
C LEU A 3 -11.32 -17.33 2.17
N LYS A 4 -10.47 -17.47 3.18
CA LYS A 4 -10.84 -17.59 4.59
C LYS A 4 -10.73 -16.24 5.31
N SER A 5 -9.68 -15.47 5.01
CA SER A 5 -9.48 -14.14 5.59
C SER A 5 -8.67 -13.23 4.68
N ILE A 6 -8.86 -11.92 4.88
CA ILE A 6 -8.03 -10.87 4.29
C ILE A 6 -7.57 -9.97 5.44
N SER A 7 -6.28 -9.69 5.50
CA SER A 7 -5.69 -8.74 6.43
C SER A 7 -5.04 -7.60 5.67
N LEU A 8 -5.28 -6.39 6.13
CA LEU A 8 -4.70 -5.17 5.58
C LEU A 8 -3.76 -4.59 6.64
N ASN A 9 -2.54 -4.27 6.26
CA ASN A 9 -1.52 -3.75 7.17
C ASN A 9 -0.99 -2.43 6.61
N HIS A 10 -1.16 -1.34 7.35
CA HIS A 10 -0.49 -0.08 7.03
C HIS A 10 0.99 -0.23 7.38
N VAL A 11 1.83 -0.14 6.36
CA VAL A 11 3.27 -0.12 6.49
C VAL A 11 3.77 1.25 6.03
N GLN A 12 4.66 1.85 6.82
CA GLN A 12 5.30 3.12 6.49
C GLN A 12 6.81 2.92 6.50
N LEU A 13 7.46 3.16 5.35
CA LEU A 13 8.90 2.96 5.18
C LEU A 13 9.60 4.29 4.86
N PRO A 14 10.77 4.57 5.46
CA PRO A 14 11.58 5.70 5.04
C PRO A 14 12.18 5.48 3.66
N MET A 15 12.14 6.51 2.82
CA MET A 15 12.80 6.49 1.52
C MET A 15 14.32 6.57 1.71
N LYS A 16 15.09 5.83 0.89
CA LYS A 16 16.57 5.90 0.92
C LYS A 16 17.10 7.30 0.57
N PHE A 17 16.36 8.03 -0.25
CA PHE A 17 16.58 9.43 -0.59
C PHE A 17 15.22 10.11 -0.74
N ASN A 18 15.12 11.39 -0.41
CA ASN A 18 13.88 12.13 -0.55
C ASN A 18 13.49 12.21 -2.03
N PHE A 19 12.26 11.79 -2.35
CA PHE A 19 11.75 11.88 -3.71
C PHE A 19 11.06 13.23 -3.91
N LYS A 20 11.68 14.11 -4.69
CA LYS A 20 11.21 15.49 -4.90
C LYS A 20 10.72 15.70 -6.31
N THR A 21 9.56 16.31 -6.44
CA THR A 21 8.97 16.76 -7.71
C THR A 21 8.53 18.22 -7.58
N ALA A 22 8.07 18.83 -8.67
CA ALA A 22 7.45 20.16 -8.61
C ALA A 22 6.19 20.21 -7.72
N LYS A 23 5.51 19.08 -7.52
CA LYS A 23 4.27 18.97 -6.75
C LYS A 23 4.48 18.66 -5.26
N GLY A 24 5.71 18.36 -4.83
CA GLY A 24 6.00 18.04 -3.44
C GLY A 24 7.24 17.17 -3.23
N GLU A 25 7.46 16.79 -1.97
CA GLU A 25 8.57 15.94 -1.52
C GLU A 25 8.01 14.77 -0.70
N LEU A 26 8.46 13.56 -1.01
CA LEU A 26 8.11 12.32 -0.32
C LEU A 26 9.33 11.79 0.45
N LYS A 27 9.18 11.69 1.77
CA LYS A 27 10.22 11.18 2.69
C LYS A 27 9.87 9.80 3.26
N LEU A 28 8.58 9.54 3.41
CA LEU A 28 8.01 8.29 3.89
C LEU A 28 7.11 7.72 2.80
N ARG A 29 7.12 6.39 2.67
CA ARG A 29 6.26 5.66 1.77
C ARG A 29 5.22 4.89 2.58
N ASP A 30 3.99 5.39 2.55
CA ASP A 30 2.81 4.66 3.02
C ASP A 30 2.38 3.64 1.97
N THR A 31 2.08 2.43 2.42
CA THR A 31 1.51 1.34 1.62
C THR A 31 0.64 0.43 2.47
N ILE A 32 -0.28 -0.29 1.83
CA ILE A 32 -1.08 -1.33 2.46
C ILE A 32 -0.57 -2.68 1.97
N ILE A 33 -0.09 -3.51 2.90
CA ILE A 33 0.22 -4.91 2.62
C ILE A 33 -1.04 -5.74 2.84
N ILE A 34 -1.52 -6.33 1.75
CA ILE A 34 -2.70 -7.19 1.69
C ILE A 34 -2.24 -8.62 1.84
N ILE A 35 -2.83 -9.35 2.80
CA ILE A 35 -2.57 -10.78 3.00
C ILE A 35 -3.90 -11.50 2.87
N ALA A 36 -4.02 -12.35 1.86
CA ALA A 36 -5.20 -13.18 1.64
C ALA A 36 -4.84 -14.63 1.97
N GLU A 37 -5.55 -15.24 2.92
CA GLU A 37 -5.37 -16.65 3.31
C GLU A 37 -6.56 -17.48 2.82
N ASP A 38 -6.29 -18.63 2.19
CA ASP A 38 -7.32 -19.61 1.81
C ASP A 38 -7.63 -20.61 2.93
N GLU A 39 -8.66 -21.44 2.73
CA GLU A 39 -9.04 -22.47 3.72
C GLU A 39 -7.98 -23.55 3.95
N ASN A 40 -7.01 -23.70 3.04
CA ASN A 40 -5.89 -24.64 3.15
C ASN A 40 -4.67 -24.00 3.82
N GLY A 41 -4.75 -22.73 4.26
CA GLY A 41 -3.67 -22.00 4.89
C GLY A 41 -2.64 -21.41 3.93
N GLN A 42 -2.88 -21.45 2.62
CA GLN A 42 -2.01 -20.80 1.63
C GLN A 42 -2.23 -19.29 1.68
N ARG A 43 -1.14 -18.52 1.55
CA ARG A 43 -1.16 -17.06 1.65
C ARG A 43 -0.67 -16.40 0.36
N GLY A 44 -1.49 -15.50 -0.17
CA GLY A 44 -1.11 -14.54 -1.20
C GLY A 44 -0.85 -13.17 -0.60
N TYR A 45 0.12 -12.45 -1.18
CA TYR A 45 0.50 -11.11 -0.74
C TYR A 45 0.29 -10.12 -1.89
N GLY A 46 -0.26 -8.96 -1.57
CA GLY A 46 -0.41 -7.83 -2.49
C GLY A 46 0.02 -6.52 -1.82
N GLU A 47 0.30 -5.52 -2.64
CA GLU A 47 0.71 -4.19 -2.20
C GLU A 47 -0.17 -3.13 -2.86
N CYS A 48 -0.75 -2.23 -2.05
CA CYS A 48 -1.37 -1.02 -2.56
C CYS A 48 -0.33 0.09 -2.73
N VAL A 49 -0.27 0.67 -3.93
CA VAL A 49 0.77 1.63 -4.31
C VAL A 49 0.25 3.07 -4.49
N SER A 50 -0.96 3.38 -4.05
CA SER A 50 -1.48 4.75 -4.09
C SER A 50 -0.64 5.68 -3.18
N PHE A 51 -0.53 6.96 -3.54
CA PHE A 51 0.20 7.95 -2.75
C PHE A 51 -0.74 8.66 -1.77
N THR A 52 -0.19 9.34 -0.76
CA THR A 52 -1.01 10.12 0.20
C THR A 52 -1.67 11.35 -0.43
N THR A 53 -1.19 11.80 -1.59
CA THR A 53 -1.81 12.86 -2.38
C THR A 53 -2.00 12.40 -3.83
N PRO A 54 -3.01 12.88 -4.56
CA PRO A 54 -3.35 12.40 -5.91
C PRO A 54 -2.47 13.05 -6.99
N PHE A 55 -1.16 13.17 -6.74
CA PHE A 55 -0.27 13.89 -7.64
C PHE A 55 0.08 13.09 -8.91
N TYR A 56 -0.10 11.77 -8.87
CA TYR A 56 0.21 10.80 -9.93
C TYR A 56 -1.06 10.17 -10.54
N THR A 57 -1.93 9.60 -9.71
CA THR A 57 -3.27 9.10 -10.08
C THR A 57 -4.32 9.72 -9.16
N GLN A 58 -5.61 9.48 -9.44
CA GLN A 58 -6.71 9.97 -8.59
C GLN A 58 -6.82 9.21 -7.26
N GLU A 59 -6.39 7.96 -7.22
CA GLU A 59 -6.40 7.12 -6.02
C GLU A 59 -5.41 7.67 -4.98
N THR A 60 -5.87 7.74 -3.72
CA THR A 60 -5.03 8.10 -2.58
C THR A 60 -4.96 6.97 -1.56
N PHE A 61 -3.87 6.93 -0.79
CA PHE A 61 -3.68 5.95 0.29
C PHE A 61 -4.88 5.89 1.25
N GLU A 62 -5.43 7.04 1.62
CA GLU A 62 -6.60 7.14 2.50
C GLU A 62 -7.85 6.51 1.89
N SER A 63 -8.08 6.69 0.57
CA SER A 63 -9.21 6.09 -0.13
C SER A 63 -9.05 4.59 -0.44
N SER A 64 -7.83 4.07 -0.33
CA SER A 64 -7.49 2.68 -0.63
C SER A 64 -7.64 1.75 0.59
N TRP A 65 -8.01 2.30 1.74
CA TRP A 65 -8.26 1.58 2.99
C TRP A 65 -9.69 1.05 3.07
#